data_AF-A0A067L3A1-F1
#
_entry.id   AF-A0A067L3A1-F1
#
_cell.length_a   1.000
_cell.length_b   1.000
_cell.length_c   1.000
_cell.angle_alpha   90.00
_cell.angle_beta   90.00
_cell.angle_gamma   90.00
#
_symmetry.space_group_name_H-M   'P 1'
#
loop_
_entity.id
_entity.type
_entity.pdbx_description
1 polymer ?
#
loop_
_entity_poly.entity_id
_entity_poly.type
_entity_poly.pdbx_seq_one_letter_code
_entity_poly.pdbx_strand_id
1 'polypeptide(L)'
;MASKDYTQNFLFPFHLCTLEVCIQMVNSFAGNLSKRTITYNLLQDNRHKENLRNDDHTSSEEEVTSLRAKVAMLEEELRKSRQEAADNHNLCCRLEKELKELKDYEQQMKPKRVKMISDLLISVSKAKRQEARIKVRQDSLRLGNVGVIRAGTVISETWEDGQVLKDLNAHLRQLVETKEAVERQRKSLKKRQSDKGDGTDAESGAQEEDFIIQDEIFKSRLASIKREEEIILRERDRYELEKGRLIREMKRIRDEDGSRFNNFQILNHRYALLNLLGKGGFSEVYK
;
A
#
# COMPACT_ATOMS: atom_id res chain seq x y z
N MET A 1 7.53 -1.74 22.57
CA MET A 1 6.12 -1.85 22.14
C MET A 1 6.07 -2.82 20.98
N ALA A 2 5.69 -4.06 21.28
CA ALA A 2 5.69 -5.18 20.35
C ALA A 2 4.30 -5.33 19.72
N SER A 3 4.24 -5.66 18.44
CA SER A 3 3.16 -6.49 17.93
C SER A 3 3.71 -7.34 16.78
N LYS A 4 3.85 -8.63 17.09
CA LYS A 4 4.15 -9.72 16.17
C LYS A 4 2.84 -10.29 15.64
N ASP A 5 2.96 -10.86 14.46
CA ASP A 5 2.02 -11.65 13.68
C ASP A 5 1.04 -12.53 14.47
N TYR A 6 -0.19 -12.64 13.97
CA TYR A 6 -0.89 -13.93 13.86
C TYR A 6 -1.77 -13.90 12.60
N THR A 7 -1.30 -14.59 11.56
CA THR A 7 -2.18 -15.17 10.55
C THR A 7 -2.76 -16.46 11.13
N GLN A 8 -4.07 -16.52 11.31
CA GLN A 8 -4.78 -17.79 11.39
C GLN A 8 -6.02 -17.72 10.52
N ASN A 9 -6.08 -18.69 9.61
CA ASN A 9 -7.24 -19.06 8.83
C ASN A 9 -8.45 -19.23 9.76
N PHE A 10 -9.48 -18.41 9.60
CA PHE A 10 -10.84 -18.81 9.94
C PHE A 10 -11.60 -19.01 8.65
N LEU A 11 -11.43 -20.24 8.15
CA LEU A 11 -12.48 -20.98 7.46
C LEU A 11 -13.81 -20.72 8.17
N PHE A 12 -14.85 -20.46 7.39
CA PHE A 12 -16.25 -20.59 7.75
C PHE A 12 -16.52 -21.66 8.83
N PRO A 13 -17.27 -21.30 9.89
CA PRO A 13 -18.21 -22.27 10.44
C PRO A 13 -19.49 -21.58 10.94
N PHE A 14 -20.07 -20.64 10.17
CA PHE A 14 -21.39 -20.09 10.52
C PHE A 14 -22.55 -20.61 9.65
N HIS A 15 -22.25 -21.29 8.53
CA HIS A 15 -23.28 -21.87 7.66
C HIS A 15 -23.44 -23.38 7.75
N LEU A 16 -22.48 -24.10 8.35
CA LEU A 16 -22.60 -25.55 8.56
C LEU A 16 -23.48 -25.88 9.78
N CYS A 17 -23.51 -25.01 10.79
CA CYS A 17 -24.32 -25.23 11.99
C CYS A 17 -25.83 -25.16 11.71
N THR A 18 -26.27 -24.39 10.71
CA THR A 18 -27.70 -24.26 10.40
C THR A 18 -28.23 -25.37 9.49
N LEU A 19 -27.42 -25.89 8.56
CA LEU A 19 -27.83 -27.02 7.72
C LEU A 19 -27.83 -28.34 8.50
N GLU A 20 -26.86 -28.54 9.39
CA GLU A 20 -26.74 -29.77 10.18
C GLU A 20 -27.83 -29.85 11.26
N VAL A 21 -28.23 -28.71 11.84
CA VAL A 21 -29.39 -28.62 12.76
C VAL A 21 -30.71 -28.84 12.02
N CYS A 22 -30.86 -28.32 10.80
CA CYS A 22 -32.06 -28.57 9.98
C CYS A 22 -32.16 -30.04 9.53
N ILE A 23 -31.04 -30.67 9.13
CA ILE A 23 -31.00 -32.10 8.78
C ILE A 23 -31.27 -32.97 10.02
N GLN A 24 -30.76 -32.59 11.19
CA GLN A 24 -31.08 -33.27 12.46
C GLN A 24 -32.56 -33.10 12.86
N MET A 25 -33.17 -31.93 12.64
CA MET A 25 -34.61 -31.73 12.88
C MET A 25 -35.48 -32.56 11.94
N VAL A 26 -35.16 -32.59 10.65
CA VAL A 26 -35.93 -33.37 9.65
C VAL A 26 -35.78 -34.87 9.91
N ASN A 27 -34.58 -35.35 10.24
CA ASN A 27 -34.36 -36.76 10.58
C ASN A 27 -34.98 -37.15 11.94
N SER A 28 -35.02 -36.24 12.92
CA SER A 28 -35.72 -36.45 14.20
C SER A 28 -37.23 -36.50 14.01
N PHE A 29 -37.79 -35.69 13.11
CA PHE A 29 -39.21 -35.71 12.78
C PHE A 29 -39.61 -37.01 12.03
N ALA A 30 -38.80 -37.45 11.06
CA ALA A 30 -39.00 -38.72 10.35
C ALA A 30 -38.86 -39.95 11.27
N GLY A 31 -37.91 -39.94 12.20
CA GLY A 31 -37.74 -40.99 13.21
C GLY A 31 -38.88 -41.08 14.23
N ASN A 32 -39.55 -39.96 14.53
CA ASN A 32 -40.70 -39.92 15.43
C ASN A 32 -42.01 -40.36 14.77
N LEU A 33 -42.18 -40.21 13.44
CA LEU A 33 -43.32 -40.81 12.73
C LEU A 33 -43.21 -42.34 12.68
N SER A 34 -42.01 -42.90 12.44
CA SER A 34 -41.82 -44.36 12.41
C SER A 34 -42.06 -45.02 13.78
N LYS A 35 -41.71 -44.35 14.89
CA LYS A 35 -41.98 -44.85 16.25
C LYS A 35 -43.44 -44.73 16.68
N ARG A 36 -44.22 -43.79 16.13
CA ARG A 36 -45.67 -43.67 16.41
C ARG A 36 -46.53 -44.68 15.64
N THR A 37 -46.07 -45.15 14.48
CA THR A 37 -46.80 -46.16 13.68
C THR A 37 -46.65 -47.58 14.25
N ILE A 38 -45.57 -47.87 15.00
CA ILE A 38 -45.29 -49.22 15.52
C ILE A 38 -46.04 -49.51 16.84
N THR A 39 -46.39 -48.51 17.64
CA THR A 39 -47.14 -48.72 18.90
C THR A 39 -48.65 -48.93 18.73
N TYR A 40 -49.22 -48.61 17.57
CA TYR A 40 -50.66 -48.81 17.33
C TYR A 40 -51.04 -50.23 16.85
N ASN A 41 -50.07 -51.10 16.52
CA ASN A 41 -50.34 -52.43 15.98
C ASN A 41 -50.16 -53.59 17.00
N LEU A 42 -50.01 -53.31 18.30
CA LEU A 42 -49.79 -54.36 19.32
C LEU A 42 -50.73 -54.28 20.54
N LEU A 43 -51.89 -53.64 20.40
CA LEU A 43 -52.92 -53.52 21.45
C LEU A 43 -54.34 -53.81 20.96
N GLN A 44 -54.48 -54.54 19.83
CA GLN A 44 -55.75 -55.10 19.37
C GLN A 44 -55.60 -56.60 19.11
N ASP A 45 -55.18 -57.34 20.13
CA ASP A 45 -55.42 -58.78 20.14
C ASP A 45 -55.54 -59.26 21.59
N ASN A 46 -56.75 -59.17 22.14
CA ASN A 46 -57.33 -59.94 23.26
C ASN A 46 -58.38 -59.14 24.05
N ARG A 47 -59.65 -59.36 23.73
CA ARG A 47 -60.70 -59.86 24.65
C ARG A 47 -62.09 -59.55 24.12
N HIS A 48 -62.70 -60.53 23.48
CA HIS A 48 -64.15 -60.66 23.40
C HIS A 48 -64.65 -61.33 24.69
N LYS A 49 -65.65 -60.75 25.36
CA LYS A 49 -66.75 -61.50 26.02
C LYS A 49 -67.86 -60.58 26.56
N GLU A 50 -69.04 -60.81 26.00
CA GLU A 50 -70.38 -60.88 26.61
C GLU A 50 -71.03 -59.66 27.29
N ASN A 51 -72.03 -59.17 26.54
CA ASN A 51 -73.45 -58.97 26.91
C ASN A 51 -73.95 -57.67 27.58
N LEU A 52 -75.05 -57.20 26.94
CA LEU A 52 -76.20 -56.41 27.42
C LEU A 52 -76.21 -54.89 27.13
N ARG A 53 -76.97 -54.55 26.08
CA ARG A 53 -78.14 -53.61 26.08
C ARG A 53 -77.99 -52.44 25.09
N ASN A 54 -78.49 -52.65 23.86
CA ASN A 54 -79.07 -51.78 22.80
C ASN A 54 -78.96 -50.21 22.81
N ASP A 55 -78.13 -49.56 23.62
CA ASP A 55 -77.74 -48.14 23.55
C ASP A 55 -76.25 -47.95 23.18
N ASP A 56 -75.44 -49.01 23.14
CA ASP A 56 -74.00 -48.98 22.79
C ASP A 56 -73.73 -48.97 21.28
N HIS A 57 -74.72 -49.37 20.46
CA HIS A 57 -74.54 -49.47 19.01
C HIS A 57 -74.45 -48.10 18.34
N THR A 58 -75.24 -47.13 18.81
CA THR A 58 -75.23 -45.75 18.31
C THR A 58 -73.98 -44.99 18.74
N SER A 59 -73.52 -45.16 19.99
CA SER A 59 -72.27 -44.54 20.48
C SER A 59 -71.02 -45.06 19.78
N SER A 60 -70.95 -46.37 19.53
CA SER A 60 -69.83 -46.97 18.77
C SER A 60 -69.87 -46.62 17.28
N GLU A 61 -71.05 -46.48 16.67
CA GLU A 61 -71.20 -45.99 15.29
C GLU A 61 -70.80 -44.52 15.14
N GLU A 62 -71.13 -43.67 16.11
CA GLU A 62 -70.68 -42.27 16.18
C GLU A 62 -69.16 -42.16 16.35
N GLU A 63 -68.54 -43.02 17.16
CA GLU A 63 -67.08 -43.09 17.29
C GLU A 63 -66.41 -43.56 16.00
N VAL A 64 -66.96 -44.57 15.33
CA VAL A 64 -66.46 -45.06 14.03
C VAL A 64 -66.56 -43.99 12.95
N THR A 65 -67.66 -43.24 12.89
CA THR A 65 -67.82 -42.13 11.93
C THR A 65 -66.89 -40.96 12.24
N SER A 66 -66.69 -40.63 13.52
CA SER A 66 -65.71 -39.62 13.97
C SER A 66 -64.26 -40.01 13.62
N LEU A 67 -63.89 -41.27 13.85
CA LEU A 67 -62.57 -41.80 13.48
C LEU A 67 -62.36 -41.80 11.96
N ARG A 68 -63.37 -42.17 11.17
CA ARG A 68 -63.32 -42.08 9.70
C ARG A 68 -63.12 -40.64 9.23
N ALA A 69 -63.81 -39.67 9.84
CA ALA A 69 -63.61 -38.26 9.53
C ALA A 69 -62.20 -37.77 9.90
N LYS A 70 -61.66 -38.18 11.07
CA LYS A 70 -60.28 -37.87 11.47
C LYS A 70 -59.25 -38.49 10.52
N VAL A 71 -59.44 -39.73 10.09
CA VAL A 71 -58.57 -40.39 9.09
C VAL A 71 -58.59 -39.61 7.78
N ALA A 72 -59.76 -39.22 7.28
CA ALA A 72 -59.86 -38.42 6.05
C ALA A 72 -59.18 -37.05 6.18
N MET A 73 -59.28 -36.37 7.33
CA MET A 73 -58.56 -35.11 7.58
C MET A 73 -57.04 -35.31 7.60
N LEU A 74 -56.56 -36.35 8.31
CA LEU A 74 -55.13 -36.66 8.39
C LEU A 74 -54.55 -37.09 7.05
N GLU A 75 -55.31 -37.79 6.21
CA GLU A 75 -54.93 -38.14 4.84
C GLU A 75 -54.76 -36.90 3.97
N GLU A 76 -55.66 -35.92 4.07
CA GLU A 76 -55.56 -34.65 3.35
C GLU A 76 -54.39 -33.79 3.85
N GLU A 77 -54.15 -33.73 5.16
CA GLU A 77 -52.98 -33.05 5.73
C GLU A 77 -51.66 -33.72 5.30
N LEU A 78 -51.61 -35.05 5.29
CA LEU A 78 -50.45 -35.80 4.79
C LEU A 78 -50.22 -35.52 3.30
N ARG A 79 -51.29 -35.42 2.51
CA ARG A 79 -51.21 -35.08 1.08
C ARG A 79 -50.65 -33.66 0.89
N LYS A 80 -51.14 -32.68 1.64
CA LYS A 80 -50.62 -31.30 1.63
C LYS A 80 -49.14 -31.25 2.04
N SER A 81 -48.77 -31.91 3.13
CA SER A 81 -47.38 -31.96 3.59
C SER A 81 -46.44 -32.61 2.55
N ARG A 82 -46.88 -33.68 1.86
CA ARG A 82 -46.11 -34.29 0.77
C ARG A 82 -45.94 -33.36 -0.43
N GLN A 83 -46.99 -32.61 -0.77
CA GLN A 83 -46.93 -31.63 -1.85
C GLN A 83 -45.94 -30.50 -1.50
N GLU A 84 -46.05 -29.93 -0.29
CA GLU A 84 -45.12 -28.92 0.21
C GLU A 84 -43.68 -29.43 0.25
N ALA A 85 -43.46 -30.69 0.65
CA ALA A 85 -42.14 -31.31 0.63
C ALA A 85 -41.57 -31.44 -0.79
N ALA A 86 -42.40 -31.80 -1.77
CA ALA A 86 -42.00 -31.85 -3.17
C ALA A 86 -41.68 -30.46 -3.73
N ASP A 87 -42.49 -29.45 -3.42
CA ASP A 87 -42.27 -28.07 -3.85
C ASP A 87 -41.01 -27.48 -3.23
N ASN A 88 -40.77 -27.74 -1.94
CA ASN A 88 -39.54 -27.35 -1.25
C ASN A 88 -38.32 -28.06 -1.85
N HIS A 89 -38.41 -29.36 -2.14
CA HIS A 89 -37.32 -30.10 -2.78
C HIS A 89 -36.98 -29.50 -4.15
N ASN A 90 -37.99 -29.22 -4.98
CA ASN A 90 -37.82 -28.58 -6.27
C ASN A 90 -37.18 -27.19 -6.13
N LEU A 91 -37.59 -26.41 -5.13
CA LEU A 91 -36.99 -25.11 -4.84
C LEU A 91 -35.52 -25.24 -4.42
N CYS A 92 -35.19 -26.19 -3.53
CA CYS A 92 -33.81 -26.48 -3.15
C CYS A 92 -32.95 -26.84 -4.36
N CYS A 93 -33.40 -27.75 -5.23
CA CYS A 93 -32.67 -28.10 -6.44
C CYS A 93 -32.44 -26.90 -7.38
N ARG A 94 -33.42 -25.99 -7.50
CA ARG A 94 -33.25 -24.75 -8.28
C ARG A 94 -32.19 -23.83 -7.67
N LEU A 95 -32.28 -23.58 -6.35
CA LEU A 95 -31.31 -22.73 -5.64
C LEU A 95 -29.89 -23.31 -5.69
N GLU A 96 -29.74 -24.63 -5.58
CA GLU A 96 -28.45 -25.32 -5.74
C GLU A 96 -27.86 -25.13 -7.12
N LYS A 97 -28.69 -25.20 -8.17
CA LYS A 97 -28.27 -24.95 -9.55
C LYS A 97 -27.83 -23.50 -9.76
N GLU A 98 -28.62 -22.53 -9.30
CA GLU A 98 -28.28 -21.11 -9.39
C GLU A 98 -26.98 -20.79 -8.63
N LEU A 99 -26.81 -21.36 -7.43
CA LEU A 99 -25.60 -21.20 -6.63
C LEU A 99 -24.37 -21.79 -7.33
N LYS A 100 -24.53 -22.91 -8.05
CA LYS A 100 -23.45 -23.48 -8.88
C LYS A 100 -23.11 -22.57 -10.05
N GLU A 101 -24.09 -22.09 -10.80
CA GLU A 101 -23.88 -21.18 -11.94
C GLU A 101 -23.17 -19.88 -11.51
N LEU A 102 -23.57 -19.30 -10.37
CA LEU A 102 -22.91 -18.12 -9.81
C LEU A 102 -21.46 -18.39 -9.40
N LYS A 103 -21.17 -19.55 -8.79
CA LYS A 103 -19.80 -19.95 -8.44
C LYS A 103 -18.93 -20.13 -9.68
N ASP A 104 -19.44 -20.81 -10.69
CA ASP A 104 -18.72 -21.06 -11.95
C ASP A 104 -18.43 -19.74 -12.68
N TYR A 105 -19.42 -18.83 -12.73
CA TYR A 105 -19.25 -17.49 -13.28
C TYR A 105 -18.19 -16.68 -12.52
N GLU A 106 -18.24 -16.68 -11.19
CA GLU A 106 -17.28 -15.96 -10.36
C GLU A 106 -15.86 -16.52 -10.53
N GLN A 107 -15.71 -17.84 -10.60
CA GLN A 107 -14.44 -18.50 -10.87
C GLN A 107 -13.90 -18.16 -12.27
N GLN A 108 -14.76 -18.04 -13.27
CA GLN A 108 -14.40 -17.61 -14.62
C GLN A 108 -13.99 -16.14 -14.69
N MET A 109 -14.65 -15.26 -13.93
CA MET A 109 -14.40 -13.81 -13.97
C MET A 109 -13.22 -13.38 -13.09
N LYS A 110 -12.93 -14.11 -12.01
CA LYS A 110 -11.81 -13.83 -11.09
C LYS A 110 -10.46 -13.61 -11.81
N PRO A 111 -9.97 -14.49 -12.71
CA PRO A 111 -8.68 -14.26 -13.39
C PRO A 111 -8.72 -13.04 -14.31
N LYS A 112 -9.86 -12.74 -14.96
CA LYS A 112 -10.01 -11.56 -15.81
C LYS A 112 -9.91 -10.27 -15.00
N ARG A 113 -10.58 -10.20 -13.83
CA ARG A 113 -10.50 -9.05 -12.93
C ARG A 113 -9.09 -8.86 -12.38
N VAL A 114 -8.44 -9.94 -11.94
CA VAL A 114 -7.05 -9.89 -11.45
C VAL A 114 -6.10 -9.39 -12.54
N LYS A 115 -6.25 -9.88 -13.78
CA LYS A 115 -5.44 -9.41 -14.92
C LYS A 115 -5.63 -7.91 -15.17
N MET A 116 -6.87 -7.43 -15.27
CA MET A 116 -7.13 -6.00 -15.50
C MET A 116 -6.54 -5.12 -14.40
N ILE A 117 -6.71 -5.50 -13.13
CA ILE A 117 -6.15 -4.76 -11.99
C ILE A 117 -4.62 -4.77 -12.07
N SER A 118 -4.01 -5.92 -12.35
CA SER A 118 -2.56 -6.04 -12.52
C SER A 118 -2.04 -5.14 -13.63
N ASP A 119 -2.65 -5.20 -14.82
CA ASP A 119 -2.23 -4.40 -15.98
C ASP A 119 -2.31 -2.90 -15.69
N LEU A 120 -3.37 -2.45 -15.01
CA LEU A 120 -3.52 -1.07 -14.58
C LEU A 120 -2.44 -0.65 -13.58
N LEU A 121 -2.18 -1.47 -12.55
CA LEU A 121 -1.14 -1.21 -11.56
C LEU A 121 0.26 -1.14 -12.19
N ILE A 122 0.55 -2.05 -13.12
CA ILE A 122 1.80 -2.08 -13.88
C ILE A 122 1.92 -0.82 -14.74
N SER A 123 0.86 -0.40 -15.42
CA SER A 123 0.85 0.81 -16.24
C SER A 123 1.17 2.06 -15.40
N VAL A 124 0.49 2.21 -14.26
CA VAL A 124 0.75 3.31 -13.31
C VAL A 124 2.19 3.28 -12.79
N SER A 125 2.72 2.10 -12.47
CA SER A 125 4.10 1.95 -12.01
C SER A 125 5.10 2.30 -13.12
N LYS A 126 4.89 1.83 -14.36
CA LYS A 126 5.72 2.19 -15.52
C LYS A 126 5.76 3.70 -15.73
N ALA A 127 4.60 4.37 -15.65
CA ALA A 127 4.52 5.82 -15.77
C ALA A 127 5.33 6.54 -14.67
N LYS A 128 5.16 6.13 -13.40
CA LYS A 128 5.92 6.71 -12.27
C LYS A 128 7.42 6.50 -12.41
N ARG A 129 7.85 5.30 -12.82
CA ARG A 129 9.27 5.01 -13.04
C ARG A 129 9.82 5.84 -14.21
N GLN A 130 9.02 6.07 -15.25
CA GLN A 130 9.41 6.94 -16.36
C GLN A 130 9.56 8.40 -15.94
N GLU A 131 8.65 8.91 -15.11
CA GLU A 131 8.74 10.24 -14.52
C GLU A 131 10.03 10.39 -13.69
N ALA A 132 10.33 9.41 -12.84
CA ALA A 132 11.58 9.37 -12.06
C ALA A 132 12.82 9.40 -12.97
N ARG A 133 12.83 8.63 -14.07
CA ARG A 133 13.93 8.63 -15.06
C ARG A 133 14.06 9.99 -15.77
N ILE A 134 12.95 10.63 -16.13
CA ILE A 134 12.98 11.99 -16.72
C ILE A 134 13.58 12.98 -15.74
N LYS A 135 13.13 12.94 -14.48
CA LYS A 135 13.64 13.81 -13.42
C LYS A 135 15.13 13.62 -13.18
N VAL A 136 15.59 12.36 -13.07
CA VAL A 136 17.03 12.07 -12.94
C VAL A 136 17.82 12.63 -14.12
N ARG A 137 17.34 12.47 -15.36
CA ARG A 137 18.04 13.06 -16.52
C ARG A 137 18.17 14.58 -16.44
N GLN A 138 17.11 15.27 -16.03
CA GLN A 138 17.11 16.73 -15.86
C GLN A 138 18.06 17.16 -14.73
N ASP A 139 17.94 16.50 -13.57
CA ASP A 139 18.80 16.77 -12.43
C ASP A 139 20.25 16.41 -12.71
N SER A 140 20.54 15.39 -13.54
CA SER A 140 21.90 15.03 -13.94
C SER A 140 22.59 16.12 -14.77
N LEU A 141 21.85 16.82 -15.64
CA LEU A 141 22.41 17.95 -16.38
C LEU A 141 22.73 19.13 -15.44
N ARG A 142 21.82 19.40 -14.51
CA ARG A 142 21.92 20.53 -13.58
C ARG A 142 22.96 20.31 -12.49
N LEU A 143 22.92 19.15 -11.86
CA LEU A 143 23.70 18.80 -10.69
C LEU A 143 24.99 18.05 -11.05
N GLY A 144 24.97 17.19 -12.04
CA GLY A 144 26.12 16.37 -12.42
C GLY A 144 25.78 14.90 -12.57
N ASN A 145 26.78 14.10 -12.93
CA ASN A 145 26.59 12.69 -13.23
C ASN A 145 27.70 11.84 -12.62
N VAL A 146 27.47 10.52 -12.53
CA VAL A 146 28.51 9.57 -12.17
C VAL A 146 29.34 9.24 -13.42
N GLY A 147 30.58 9.70 -13.44
CA GLY A 147 31.60 9.36 -14.42
C GLY A 147 32.42 8.15 -13.98
N VAL A 148 33.17 7.58 -14.92
CA VAL A 148 34.06 6.44 -14.68
C VAL A 148 35.47 6.82 -15.06
N ILE A 149 36.40 6.75 -14.11
CA ILE A 149 37.83 7.00 -14.33
C ILE A 149 38.55 5.66 -14.29
N ARG A 150 39.43 5.42 -15.27
CA ARG A 150 40.25 4.22 -15.36
C ARG A 150 41.71 4.56 -15.13
N ALA A 151 42.32 3.93 -14.12
CA ALA A 151 43.74 3.99 -13.84
C ALA A 151 44.35 2.58 -13.97
N GLY A 152 44.82 2.23 -15.18
CA GLY A 152 45.30 0.89 -15.48
C GLY A 152 44.20 -0.17 -15.39
N THR A 153 44.35 -1.11 -14.45
CA THR A 153 43.37 -2.16 -14.14
C THR A 153 42.27 -1.71 -13.18
N VAL A 154 42.45 -0.59 -12.48
CA VAL A 154 41.48 -0.06 -11.52
C VAL A 154 40.48 0.83 -12.23
N ILE A 155 39.19 0.54 -12.04
CA ILE A 155 38.06 1.34 -12.51
C ILE A 155 37.39 1.92 -11.26
N SER A 156 37.28 3.25 -11.18
CA SER A 156 36.64 3.95 -10.08
C SER A 156 35.54 4.88 -10.58
N GLU A 157 34.39 4.86 -9.93
CA GLU A 157 33.32 5.84 -10.16
C GLU A 157 33.71 7.17 -9.51
N THR A 158 33.51 8.28 -10.22
CA THR A 158 33.78 9.64 -9.72
C THR A 158 32.64 10.56 -10.13
N TRP A 159 32.31 11.53 -9.28
CA TRP A 159 31.26 12.50 -9.59
C TRP A 159 31.79 13.58 -10.54
N GLU A 160 31.06 13.83 -11.62
CA GLU A 160 31.32 14.91 -12.56
C GLU A 160 30.34 16.07 -12.30
N ASP A 161 30.88 17.25 -12.01
CA ASP A 161 30.08 18.41 -11.63
C ASP A 161 29.21 18.95 -12.78
N GLY A 162 27.94 19.17 -12.47
CA GLY A 162 26.98 19.82 -13.36
C GLY A 162 27.12 21.34 -13.39
N GLN A 163 26.24 22.00 -14.14
CA GLN A 163 26.32 23.44 -14.40
C GLN A 163 26.24 24.28 -13.12
N VAL A 164 25.32 23.93 -12.20
CA VAL A 164 25.08 24.75 -11.00
C VAL A 164 26.31 24.84 -10.12
N LEU A 165 27.02 23.74 -9.89
CA LEU A 165 28.22 23.76 -9.05
C LEU A 165 29.38 24.47 -9.75
N LYS A 166 29.49 24.35 -11.08
CA LYS A 166 30.48 25.10 -11.86
C LYS A 166 30.27 26.60 -11.72
N ASP A 167 29.03 27.06 -11.79
CA ASP A 167 28.65 28.48 -11.64
C ASP A 167 28.91 28.99 -10.22
N LEU A 168 28.51 28.22 -9.18
CA LEU A 168 28.78 28.56 -7.79
C LEU A 168 30.29 28.66 -7.52
N ASN A 169 31.08 27.72 -8.03
CA ASN A 169 32.53 27.74 -7.89
C ASN A 169 33.18 28.90 -8.66
N ALA A 170 32.65 29.27 -9.83
CA ALA A 170 33.10 30.43 -10.58
C ALA A 170 32.82 31.73 -9.83
N HIS A 171 31.61 31.87 -9.29
CA HIS A 171 31.24 33.04 -8.48
C HIS A 171 32.08 33.13 -7.20
N LEU A 172 32.30 32.00 -6.51
CA LEU A 172 33.16 31.98 -5.32
C LEU A 172 34.61 32.41 -5.66
N ARG A 173 35.17 31.95 -6.78
CA ARG A 173 36.50 32.39 -7.24
C ARG A 173 36.53 33.90 -7.48
N GLN A 174 35.52 34.45 -8.15
CA GLN A 174 35.42 35.90 -8.38
C GLN A 174 35.34 36.69 -7.07
N LEU A 175 34.57 36.20 -6.07
CA LEU A 175 34.49 36.83 -4.75
C LEU A 175 35.85 36.81 -4.03
N VAL A 176 36.59 35.70 -4.10
CA VAL A 176 37.93 35.60 -3.52
C VAL A 176 38.91 36.57 -4.21
N GLU A 177 38.92 36.63 -5.53
CA GLU A 177 39.79 37.55 -6.27
C GLU A 177 39.48 39.02 -5.97
N THR A 178 38.19 39.38 -5.88
CA THR A 178 37.76 40.75 -5.54
C THR A 178 38.09 41.10 -4.10
N LYS A 179 37.92 40.17 -3.16
CA LYS A 179 38.34 40.32 -1.76
C LYS A 179 39.84 40.58 -1.65
N GLU A 180 40.67 39.76 -2.29
CA GLU A 180 42.11 39.94 -2.31
C GLU A 180 42.51 41.30 -2.92
N ALA A 181 41.81 41.75 -3.96
CA ALA A 181 42.04 43.06 -4.57
C ALA A 181 41.73 44.20 -3.60
N VAL A 182 40.60 44.13 -2.89
CA VAL A 182 40.21 45.10 -1.87
C VAL A 182 41.19 45.09 -0.70
N GLU A 183 41.64 43.92 -0.25
CA GLU A 183 42.65 43.80 0.81
C GLU A 183 44.00 44.39 0.39
N ARG A 184 44.43 44.17 -0.86
CA ARG A 184 45.64 44.79 -1.41
C ARG A 184 45.54 46.31 -1.44
N GLN A 185 44.41 46.85 -1.90
CA GLN A 185 44.16 48.30 -1.91
C GLN A 185 44.17 48.87 -0.48
N ARG A 186 43.47 48.24 0.46
CA ARG A 186 43.43 48.65 1.86
C ARG A 186 44.81 48.61 2.53
N LYS A 187 45.62 47.58 2.26
CA LYS A 187 47.02 47.49 2.74
C LYS A 187 47.88 48.63 2.19
N SER A 188 47.73 48.96 0.90
CA SER A 188 48.45 50.08 0.27
C SER A 188 48.06 51.44 0.86
N LEU A 189 46.78 51.63 1.21
CA LEU A 189 46.29 52.84 1.87
C LEU A 189 46.92 53.00 3.25
N LYS A 190 46.96 51.93 4.05
CA LYS A 190 47.60 51.93 5.39
C LYS A 190 49.11 52.22 5.33
N LYS A 191 49.81 51.71 4.31
CA LYS A 191 51.24 52.02 4.11
C LYS A 191 51.46 53.52 3.83
N ARG A 192 50.61 54.14 3.01
CA ARG A 192 50.68 55.59 2.72
C ARG A 192 50.41 56.46 3.94
N GLN A 193 49.68 55.96 4.93
CA GLN A 193 49.43 56.67 6.19
C GLN A 193 50.65 56.69 7.11
N SER A 194 51.39 55.57 7.25
CA SER A 194 52.55 55.52 8.15
C SER A 194 53.73 56.40 7.69
N ASP A 195 53.82 56.69 6.39
CA ASP A 195 54.90 57.49 5.82
C ASP A 195 54.71 59.02 5.98
N LYS A 196 53.52 59.49 6.44
CA LYS A 196 53.18 60.93 6.55
C LYS A 196 53.33 61.54 7.96
N GLY A 197 54.04 60.88 8.87
CA GLY A 197 54.13 61.25 10.29
C GLY A 197 54.91 62.53 10.66
N ASP A 198 55.24 63.42 9.73
CA ASP A 198 56.06 64.61 9.99
C ASP A 198 55.63 65.82 9.12
N GLY A 199 54.73 66.68 9.62
CA GLY A 199 54.48 68.00 9.02
C GLY A 199 53.08 68.63 9.14
N THR A 200 52.97 69.63 10.03
CA THR A 200 52.04 70.81 10.05
C THR A 200 50.52 70.65 10.25
N ASP A 201 49.99 71.52 11.12
CA ASP A 201 48.86 71.34 12.05
C ASP A 201 47.45 71.82 11.59
N ALA A 202 47.24 72.10 10.29
CA ALA A 202 45.93 72.61 9.83
C ALA A 202 45.37 71.90 8.58
N GLU A 203 46.22 71.37 7.70
CA GLU A 203 45.82 70.64 6.49
C GLU A 203 45.80 69.11 6.71
N SER A 204 46.44 68.65 7.79
CA SER A 204 46.50 67.24 8.21
C SER A 204 45.14 66.67 8.62
N GLY A 205 44.28 67.46 9.27
CA GLY A 205 42.96 67.00 9.74
C GLY A 205 42.02 66.58 8.60
N ALA A 206 41.99 67.32 7.49
CA ALA A 206 41.17 66.97 6.33
C ALA A 206 41.68 65.70 5.60
N GLN A 207 43.00 65.49 5.56
CA GLN A 207 43.59 64.26 5.01
C GLN A 207 43.35 63.04 5.89
N GLU A 208 43.28 63.24 7.21
CA GLU A 208 42.97 62.20 8.18
C GLU A 208 41.50 61.76 8.11
N GLU A 209 40.57 62.71 7.97
CA GLU A 209 39.16 62.41 7.71
C GLU A 209 38.95 61.60 6.42
N ASP A 210 39.61 62.00 5.32
CA ASP A 210 39.51 61.29 4.04
C ASP A 210 40.09 59.86 4.13
N PHE A 211 41.17 59.67 4.88
CA PHE A 211 41.71 58.33 5.17
C PHE A 211 40.71 57.46 5.93
N ILE A 212 40.09 57.99 6.99
CA ILE A 212 39.11 57.26 7.80
C ILE A 212 37.94 56.83 6.92
N ILE A 213 37.43 57.71 6.07
CA ILE A 213 36.36 57.42 5.12
C ILE A 213 36.76 56.28 4.19
N GLN A 214 37.97 56.31 3.61
CA GLN A 214 38.44 55.25 2.70
C GLN A 214 38.63 53.90 3.40
N ASP A 215 39.16 53.86 4.64
CA ASP A 215 39.28 52.60 5.40
C ASP A 215 37.89 52.03 5.77
N GLU A 216 36.92 52.88 6.12
CA GLU A 216 35.53 52.46 6.35
C GLU A 216 34.85 51.94 5.07
N ILE A 217 35.10 52.56 3.91
CA ILE A 217 34.64 52.04 2.62
C ILE A 217 35.21 50.64 2.36
N PHE A 218 36.52 50.43 2.59
CA PHE A 218 37.13 49.12 2.40
C PHE A 218 36.61 48.07 3.39
N LYS A 219 36.41 48.44 4.67
CA LYS A 219 35.77 47.56 5.67
C LYS A 219 34.36 47.16 5.24
N SER A 220 33.56 48.13 4.78
CA SER A 220 32.19 47.90 4.30
C SER A 220 32.16 46.97 3.10
N ARG A 221 33.04 47.18 2.11
CA ARG A 221 33.19 46.30 0.93
C ARG A 221 33.57 44.88 1.33
N LEU A 222 34.56 44.71 2.20
CA LEU A 222 34.98 43.39 2.69
C LEU A 222 33.85 42.68 3.47
N ALA A 223 33.09 43.43 4.27
CA ALA A 223 31.92 42.90 4.95
C ALA A 223 30.83 42.46 3.97
N SER A 224 30.64 43.18 2.84
CA SER A 224 29.71 42.77 1.80
C SER A 224 30.15 41.49 1.08
N ILE A 225 31.41 41.44 0.64
CA ILE A 225 31.96 40.25 -0.01
C ILE A 225 31.87 39.04 0.91
N LYS A 226 32.17 39.20 2.21
CA LYS A 226 32.04 38.12 3.19
C LYS A 226 30.60 37.61 3.33
N ARG A 227 29.60 38.51 3.30
CA ARG A 227 28.17 38.11 3.31
C ARG A 227 27.80 37.33 2.05
N GLU A 228 28.30 37.75 0.89
CA GLU A 228 28.08 37.05 -0.38
C GLU A 228 28.75 35.67 -0.41
N GLU A 229 30.00 35.55 0.06
CA GLU A 229 30.69 34.27 0.24
C GLU A 229 29.86 33.30 1.09
N GLU A 230 29.28 33.77 2.20
CA GLU A 230 28.43 32.96 3.07
C GLU A 230 27.15 32.48 2.37
N ILE A 231 26.53 33.31 1.53
CA ILE A 231 25.36 32.93 0.73
C ILE A 231 25.73 31.80 -0.25
N ILE A 232 26.86 31.94 -0.95
CA ILE A 232 27.34 30.93 -1.91
C ILE A 232 27.67 29.61 -1.21
N LEU A 233 28.26 29.65 -0.01
CA LEU A 233 28.52 28.46 0.78
C LEU A 233 27.23 27.74 1.19
N ARG A 234 26.21 28.49 1.63
CA ARG A 234 24.89 27.90 1.93
C ARG A 234 24.24 27.30 0.69
N GLU A 235 24.40 27.93 -0.48
CA GLU A 235 23.92 27.39 -1.76
C GLU A 235 24.61 26.09 -2.15
N ARG A 236 25.92 26.03 -1.96
CA ARG A 236 26.70 24.80 -2.16
C ARG A 236 26.22 23.68 -1.24
N ASP A 237 25.91 23.98 0.03
CA ASP A 237 25.40 22.97 0.96
C ASP A 237 24.00 22.46 0.54
N ARG A 238 23.12 23.34 0.02
CA ARG A 238 21.84 22.94 -0.60
C ARG A 238 22.07 22.02 -1.81
N TYR A 239 23.01 22.38 -2.67
CA TYR A 239 23.40 21.59 -3.83
C TYR A 239 23.89 20.19 -3.42
N GLU A 240 24.73 20.05 -2.38
CA GLU A 240 25.23 18.75 -1.93
C GLU A 240 24.10 17.84 -1.40
N LEU A 241 23.11 18.41 -0.71
CA LEU A 241 21.91 17.65 -0.31
C LEU A 241 21.09 17.17 -1.51
N GLU A 242 20.94 17.99 -2.54
CA GLU A 242 20.26 17.64 -3.79
C GLU A 242 21.02 16.56 -4.56
N LYS A 243 22.33 16.72 -4.72
CA LYS A 243 23.24 15.73 -5.31
C LYS A 243 23.16 14.38 -4.58
N GLY A 244 23.15 14.38 -3.25
CA GLY A 244 22.98 13.15 -2.46
C GLY A 244 21.62 12.47 -2.67
N ARG A 245 20.55 13.20 -3.00
CA ARG A 245 19.26 12.62 -3.41
C ARG A 245 19.35 12.03 -4.83
N LEU A 246 19.95 12.76 -5.76
CA LEU A 246 20.13 12.32 -7.15
C LEU A 246 20.96 11.04 -7.22
N ILE A 247 22.11 10.97 -6.53
CA ILE A 247 22.98 9.79 -6.51
C ILE A 247 22.22 8.54 -6.03
N ARG A 248 21.45 8.68 -4.95
CA ARG A 248 20.63 7.58 -4.42
C ARG A 248 19.57 7.14 -5.41
N GLU A 249 18.92 8.08 -6.09
CA GLU A 249 17.89 7.76 -7.09
C GLU A 249 18.48 7.14 -8.34
N MET A 250 19.62 7.62 -8.83
CA MET A 250 20.38 6.99 -9.92
C MET A 250 20.75 5.54 -9.58
N LYS A 251 21.25 5.31 -8.36
CA LYS A 251 21.55 3.96 -7.88
C LYS A 251 20.28 3.11 -7.81
N ARG A 252 19.18 3.63 -7.26
CA ARG A 252 17.88 2.93 -7.19
C ARG A 252 17.39 2.50 -8.57
N ILE A 253 17.50 3.37 -9.58
CA ILE A 253 17.11 3.05 -10.96
C ILE A 253 18.02 1.95 -11.54
N ARG A 254 19.35 2.04 -11.36
CA ARG A 254 20.27 0.98 -11.79
C ARG A 254 19.97 -0.36 -11.12
N ASP A 255 19.68 -0.34 -9.82
CA ASP A 255 19.31 -1.54 -9.06
C ASP A 255 17.94 -2.09 -9.53
N GLU A 256 17.00 -1.21 -9.87
CA GLU A 256 15.68 -1.58 -10.42
C GLU A 256 15.82 -2.24 -11.80
N ASP A 257 16.65 -1.68 -12.66
CA ASP A 257 16.91 -2.19 -14.00
C ASP A 257 17.66 -3.53 -13.95
N GLY A 258 18.59 -3.69 -13.00
CA GLY A 258 19.36 -4.92 -12.78
C GLY A 258 18.68 -5.97 -11.90
N SER A 259 17.47 -5.73 -11.40
CA SER A 259 16.73 -6.71 -10.59
C SER A 259 16.12 -7.81 -11.46
N ARG A 260 16.15 -9.06 -10.96
CA ARG A 260 15.44 -10.17 -11.61
C ARG A 260 13.92 -9.99 -11.61
N PHE A 261 13.38 -9.19 -10.69
CA PHE A 261 11.95 -8.99 -10.50
C PHE A 261 11.42 -7.75 -11.24
N ASN A 262 12.22 -7.17 -12.14
CA ASN A 262 11.84 -5.99 -12.93
C ASN A 262 10.70 -6.24 -13.95
N ASN A 263 10.20 -7.48 -14.05
CA ASN A 263 9.11 -7.89 -14.94
C ASN A 263 7.72 -7.82 -14.30
N PHE A 264 7.56 -7.16 -13.15
CA PHE A 264 6.28 -7.00 -12.43
C PHE A 264 5.63 -8.34 -12.03
N GLN A 265 6.44 -9.27 -11.54
CA GLN A 265 5.94 -10.58 -11.10
C GLN A 265 4.92 -10.44 -9.95
N ILE A 266 3.83 -11.21 -10.06
CA ILE A 266 2.85 -11.36 -8.98
C ILE A 266 3.25 -12.56 -8.11
N LEU A 267 3.55 -12.30 -6.85
CA LEU A 267 3.86 -13.29 -5.83
C LEU A 267 2.58 -13.77 -5.14
N ASN A 268 2.44 -15.09 -4.99
CA ASN A 268 1.35 -15.75 -4.27
C ASN A 268 -0.06 -15.29 -4.69
N HIS A 269 -0.21 -14.85 -5.95
CA HIS A 269 -1.45 -14.27 -6.49
C HIS A 269 -2.05 -13.11 -5.67
N ARG A 270 -1.22 -12.44 -4.85
CA ARG A 270 -1.65 -11.37 -3.94
C ARG A 270 -0.78 -10.12 -4.01
N TYR A 271 0.51 -10.26 -4.25
CA TYR A 271 1.45 -9.14 -4.18
C TYR A 271 2.09 -8.90 -5.55
N ALA A 272 1.92 -7.71 -6.11
CA ALA A 272 2.62 -7.30 -7.32
C ALA A 272 3.85 -6.47 -6.93
N LEU A 273 5.03 -6.85 -7.42
CA LEU A 273 6.26 -6.09 -7.20
C LEU A 273 6.32 -4.91 -8.19
N LEU A 274 5.96 -3.71 -7.74
CA LEU A 274 5.79 -2.56 -8.62
C LEU A 274 7.00 -1.64 -8.64
N ASN A 275 7.42 -1.06 -7.52
CA ASN A 275 8.54 -0.08 -7.52
C ASN A 275 9.63 -0.51 -6.55
N LEU A 276 10.88 -0.56 -7.00
CA LEU A 276 12.01 -0.87 -6.12
C LEU A 276 12.29 0.32 -5.22
N LEU A 277 12.32 0.11 -3.91
CA LEU A 277 12.72 1.10 -2.91
C LEU A 277 14.21 1.03 -2.57
N GLY A 278 14.78 -0.17 -2.58
CA GLY A 278 16.20 -0.35 -2.32
C GLY A 278 16.65 -1.80 -2.44
N LYS A 279 17.96 -1.97 -2.66
CA LYS A 279 18.64 -3.25 -2.80
C LYS A 279 19.80 -3.32 -1.82
N GLY A 280 19.80 -4.37 -0.99
CA GLY A 280 20.92 -4.77 -0.14
C GLY A 280 21.72 -5.90 -0.79
N GLY A 281 22.71 -6.44 -0.07
CA GLY A 281 23.55 -7.54 -0.58
C GLY A 281 22.76 -8.84 -0.83
N PHE A 282 21.69 -9.07 -0.08
CA PHE A 282 20.90 -10.31 -0.13
C PHE A 282 19.39 -10.08 -0.25
N SER A 283 18.93 -8.84 -0.37
CA SER A 283 17.51 -8.51 -0.32
C SER A 283 17.16 -7.32 -1.21
N GLU A 284 15.92 -7.31 -1.70
CA GLU A 284 15.33 -6.21 -2.44
C GLU A 284 14.01 -5.85 -1.78
N VAL A 285 13.74 -4.55 -1.66
CA VAL A 285 12.53 -4.02 -1.02
C VAL A 285 11.68 -3.32 -2.07
N TYR A 286 10.42 -3.72 -2.17
CA TYR A 286 9.45 -3.20 -3.14
C TYR A 286 8.27 -2.51 -2.47
N LYS A 287 7.65 -1.59 -3.22
CA LYS A 287 6.38 -0.94 -2.90
C LYS A 287 5.34 -1.23 -3.97
#